data_AF-A0A9X0EW81-F1
#
_entry.id   AF-A0A9X0EW81-F1
#
_cell.length_a   1.000
_cell.length_b   1.000
_cell.length_c   1.000
_cell.angle_alpha   90.00
_cell.angle_beta   90.00
_cell.angle_gamma   90.00
#
_symmetry.space_group_name_H-M   'P 1'
#
loop_
_entity.id
_entity.type
_entity.pdbx_description
1 polymer ?
#
loop_
_entity_poly.entity_id
_entity_poly.type
_entity_poly.pdbx_seq_one_letter_code
_entity_poly.pdbx_strand_id
1 'polypeptide(L)'
;MENSYLVKVSGGGLTLEEIADSYLELIESDFNMTIDEIAVYLSCSYDYVQAKIAPYIHHIYINSVANKALFTHDTKGVNTHLFTKRKLFSRSGFQQFLFNESVLLIDRERYYVNELSLAAREKLNEIAKNSKNKTTISEAFETVAVQQAKKTYSKSVLESKDVKKIEISNFPTKLYSVKDLLDGIEELNMKFQYKVVVYRYLKKQGIPKVKLHSLVRYRQEDLRKVADCSFPLAIEKEKLLSSLENILQ
;
A
#
# COMPACT_ATOMS: atom_id res chain seq x y z
N MET A 1 0.30 17.52 29.33
CA MET A 1 0.49 16.10 28.97
C MET A 1 1.89 15.97 28.42
N GLU A 2 2.74 15.15 29.03
CA GLU A 2 4.00 14.77 28.38
C GLU A 2 3.68 14.07 27.07
N ASN A 3 4.32 14.49 25.99
CA ASN A 3 4.14 13.87 24.69
C ASN A 3 4.86 12.52 24.71
N SER A 4 4.12 11.42 24.84
CA SER A 4 4.67 10.06 24.94
C SER A 4 5.53 9.67 23.73
N TYR A 5 5.39 10.37 22.61
CA TYR A 5 6.12 10.12 21.38
C TYR A 5 7.36 11.02 21.23
N LEU A 6 7.61 11.96 22.14
CA LEU A 6 8.82 12.78 22.08
C LEU A 6 10.00 12.06 22.71
N VAL A 7 11.04 11.78 21.92
CA VAL A 7 12.34 11.34 22.43
C VAL A 7 13.14 12.58 22.83
N LYS A 8 13.45 12.69 24.12
CA LYS A 8 14.24 13.79 24.68
C LYS A 8 15.73 13.49 24.46
N VAL A 9 16.44 14.39 23.79
CA VAL A 9 17.91 14.36 23.68
C VAL A 9 18.48 15.27 24.76
N SER A 10 19.27 14.71 25.67
CA SER A 10 19.94 15.48 26.73
C SER A 10 20.97 16.44 26.13
N GLY A 11 21.03 17.67 26.64
CA GLY A 11 22.01 18.67 26.19
C GLY A 11 22.51 19.62 27.28
N GLY A 12 21.99 19.51 28.50
CA GLY A 12 22.46 20.34 29.62
C GLY A 12 23.86 19.94 30.05
N GLY A 13 24.82 20.86 29.96
CA GLY A 13 26.21 20.62 30.37
C GLY A 13 27.08 19.90 29.34
N LEU A 14 26.53 19.58 28.15
CA LEU A 14 27.28 18.99 27.04
C LEU A 14 27.87 20.06 26.12
N THR A 15 29.00 19.72 25.49
CA THR A 15 29.61 20.49 24.41
C THR A 15 28.78 20.40 23.13
N LEU A 16 29.02 21.31 22.18
CA LEU A 16 28.33 21.27 20.88
C LEU A 16 28.67 20.00 20.08
N GLU A 17 29.88 19.47 20.25
CA GLU A 17 30.31 18.22 19.60
C GLU A 17 29.52 17.02 20.15
N GLU A 18 29.45 16.86 21.47
CA GLU A 18 28.67 15.78 22.10
C GLU A 18 27.18 15.84 21.77
N ILE A 19 26.62 17.06 21.67
CA ILE A 19 25.24 17.27 21.21
C ILE A 19 25.11 16.82 19.76
N ALA A 20 26.03 17.21 18.87
CA ALA A 20 25.98 16.83 17.47
C ALA A 20 26.03 15.31 17.31
N ASP A 21 26.97 14.64 17.98
CA ASP A 21 27.13 13.18 17.95
C ASP A 21 25.85 12.46 18.37
N SER A 22 25.23 12.92 19.47
CA SER A 22 23.96 12.35 19.96
C SER A 22 22.83 12.45 18.94
N TYR A 23 22.72 13.58 18.23
CA TYR A 23 21.70 13.74 17.19
C TYR A 23 22.05 12.94 15.93
N LEU A 24 23.32 12.90 15.53
CA LEU A 24 23.75 12.16 14.36
C LEU A 24 23.51 10.66 14.54
N GLU A 25 23.81 10.09 15.71
CA GLU A 25 23.49 8.69 16.02
C GLU A 25 21.99 8.39 15.86
N LEU A 26 21.12 9.28 16.36
CA LEU A 26 19.67 9.13 16.22
C LEU A 26 19.20 9.27 14.77
N ILE A 27 19.75 10.22 14.02
CA ILE A 27 19.41 10.46 12.60
C ILE A 27 19.87 9.29 11.72
N GLU A 28 21.08 8.78 11.95
CA GLU A 28 21.65 7.66 11.20
C GLU A 28 20.94 6.34 11.52
N SER A 29 20.46 6.17 12.75
CA SER A 29 19.75 4.95 13.16
C SER A 29 18.29 4.89 12.68
N ASP A 30 17.47 5.90 12.97
CA ASP A 30 16.01 5.80 12.71
C ASP A 30 15.27 7.14 12.56
N PHE A 31 15.77 8.24 13.15
CA PHE A 31 15.10 9.54 13.19
C PHE A 31 15.48 10.44 12.02
N ASN A 32 15.18 10.00 10.80
CA ASN A 32 15.52 10.73 9.57
C ASN A 32 14.33 10.86 8.60
N MET A 33 13.10 10.63 9.08
CA MET A 33 11.90 10.82 8.29
C MET A 33 11.31 12.21 8.52
N THR A 34 10.86 12.86 7.43
CA THR A 34 10.25 14.21 7.49
C THR A 34 8.74 14.16 7.26
N ILE A 35 8.03 15.23 7.65
CA ILE A 35 6.60 15.37 7.33
C ILE A 35 6.38 15.38 5.81
N ASP A 36 7.26 16.05 5.06
CA ASP A 36 7.21 16.09 3.59
C ASP A 36 7.28 14.68 3.01
N GLU A 37 8.19 13.86 3.50
CA GLU A 37 8.36 12.47 3.07
C GLU A 37 7.12 11.61 3.39
N ILE A 38 6.57 11.72 4.61
CA ILE A 38 5.35 11.02 5.01
C ILE A 38 4.17 11.47 4.13
N ALA A 39 4.06 12.77 3.87
CA ALA A 39 3.00 13.35 3.05
C ALA A 39 3.06 12.84 1.60
N VAL A 40 4.27 12.78 1.03
CA VAL A 40 4.53 12.21 -0.29
C VAL A 40 4.18 10.72 -0.31
N TYR A 41 4.66 9.94 0.68
CA TYR A 41 4.38 8.50 0.74
C TYR A 41 2.89 8.19 0.85
N LEU A 42 2.15 8.96 1.65
CA LEU A 42 0.71 8.81 1.82
C LEU A 42 -0.11 9.60 0.79
N SER A 43 0.51 10.24 -0.21
CA SER A 43 -0.15 11.12 -1.17
C SER A 43 -1.20 12.04 -0.53
N CYS A 44 -0.81 12.77 0.51
CA CYS A 44 -1.68 13.68 1.27
C CYS A 44 -1.01 15.03 1.53
N SER A 45 -1.73 15.98 2.14
CA SER A 45 -1.14 17.29 2.45
C SER A 45 -0.25 17.24 3.68
N TYR A 46 0.73 18.14 3.72
CA TYR A 46 1.58 18.37 4.89
C TYR A 46 0.75 18.58 6.16
N ASP A 47 -0.26 19.45 6.08
CA ASP A 47 -1.15 19.78 7.21
C ASP A 47 -1.90 18.56 7.75
N TYR A 48 -2.31 17.64 6.85
CA TYR A 48 -2.97 16.41 7.26
C TYR A 48 -2.01 15.54 8.08
N VAL A 49 -0.77 15.36 7.62
CA VAL A 49 0.25 14.62 8.35
C VAL A 49 0.52 15.27 9.70
N GLN A 50 0.75 16.58 9.72
CA GLN A 50 1.04 17.32 10.94
C GLN A 50 -0.09 17.20 11.99
N ALA A 51 -1.36 17.26 11.56
CA ALA A 51 -2.49 17.25 12.46
C ALA A 51 -2.99 15.85 12.85
N LYS A 52 -2.84 14.85 11.98
CA LYS A 52 -3.50 13.53 12.14
C LYS A 52 -2.55 12.35 12.28
N ILE A 53 -1.28 12.49 11.90
CA ILE A 53 -0.33 11.37 11.86
C ILE A 53 0.86 11.63 12.76
N ALA A 54 1.55 12.76 12.58
CA ALA A 54 2.72 13.15 13.35
C ALA A 54 2.56 13.07 14.89
N PRO A 55 1.39 13.35 15.50
CA PRO A 55 1.21 13.21 16.94
C PRO A 55 1.38 11.79 17.49
N TYR A 56 1.33 10.77 16.62
CA TYR A 56 1.35 9.35 16.99
C TYR A 56 2.63 8.63 16.57
N ILE A 57 3.66 9.38 16.14
CA ILE A 57 4.94 8.83 15.68
C ILE A 57 6.05 9.38 16.57
N HIS A 58 6.95 8.50 16.99
CA HIS A 58 8.14 8.87 17.75
C HIS A 58 8.97 9.89 16.98
N HIS A 59 9.38 10.97 17.64
CA HIS A 59 10.15 12.05 17.00
C HIS A 59 11.11 12.73 17.95
N ILE A 60 12.12 13.37 17.35
CA ILE A 60 13.04 14.30 17.99
C ILE A 60 12.80 15.73 17.49
N TYR A 61 13.14 16.72 18.30
CA TYR A 61 13.15 18.13 17.90
C TYR A 61 14.56 18.60 17.62
N ILE A 62 14.77 19.28 16.49
CA ILE A 62 15.99 20.05 16.27
C ILE A 62 15.72 21.48 16.72
N ASN A 63 16.20 21.81 17.92
CA ASN A 63 16.17 23.18 18.44
C ASN A 63 17.37 24.00 17.93
N SER A 64 17.44 25.29 18.29
CA SER A 64 18.51 26.18 17.82
C SER A 64 19.92 25.73 18.23
N VAL A 65 20.07 25.16 19.43
CA VAL A 65 21.36 24.65 19.92
C VAL A 65 21.78 23.40 19.16
N ALA A 66 20.86 22.44 19.01
CA ALA A 66 21.09 21.22 18.24
C ALA A 66 21.40 21.53 16.77
N ASN A 67 20.67 22.47 16.17
CA ASN A 67 20.93 22.93 14.80
C ASN A 67 22.34 23.51 14.66
N LYS A 68 22.74 24.40 15.57
CA LYS A 68 24.09 24.98 15.58
C LYS A 68 25.16 23.89 15.75
N ALA A 69 24.96 22.96 16.69
CA ALA A 69 25.85 21.83 16.93
C ALA A 69 26.05 21.00 15.64
N LEU A 70 24.94 20.55 15.04
CA LEU A 70 24.94 19.75 13.82
C LEU A 70 25.64 20.45 12.64
N PHE A 71 25.34 21.73 12.39
CA PHE A 71 26.01 22.48 11.31
C PHE A 71 27.49 22.77 11.57
N THR A 72 27.93 22.79 12.83
CA THR A 72 29.32 23.05 13.18
C THR A 72 30.18 21.79 13.11
N HIS A 73 29.60 20.63 13.44
CA HIS A 73 30.34 19.39 13.68
C HIS A 73 30.01 18.23 12.71
N ASP A 74 28.99 18.33 11.84
CA ASP A 74 28.79 17.35 10.77
C ASP A 74 29.84 17.56 9.66
N THR A 75 30.86 16.71 9.66
CA THR A 75 31.96 16.73 8.69
C THR A 75 31.64 16.00 7.38
N LYS A 76 30.61 15.15 7.37
CA LYS A 76 30.26 14.29 6.21
C LYS A 76 29.20 14.94 5.34
N GLY A 77 28.34 15.77 5.92
CA GLY A 77 27.33 16.56 5.22
C GLY A 77 26.17 15.76 4.61
N VAL A 78 26.13 14.44 4.81
CA VAL A 78 25.10 13.53 4.24
C VAL A 78 23.70 13.92 4.70
N ASN A 79 23.57 14.30 5.98
CA ASN A 79 22.29 14.57 6.63
C ASN A 79 21.96 16.07 6.75
N THR A 80 22.78 16.95 6.17
CA THR A 80 22.65 18.42 6.31
C THR A 80 21.25 18.95 5.98
N HIS A 81 20.61 18.37 4.97
CA HIS A 81 19.26 18.75 4.55
C HIS A 81 18.21 18.53 5.65
N LEU A 82 18.43 17.59 6.56
CA LEU A 82 17.54 17.28 7.69
C LEU A 82 17.69 18.29 8.85
N PHE A 83 18.85 18.92 9.01
CA PHE A 83 19.11 19.82 10.15
C PHE A 83 18.23 21.06 10.13
N THR A 84 17.79 21.47 8.94
CA THR A 84 16.83 22.57 8.73
C THR A 84 15.42 22.25 9.22
N LYS A 85 15.10 20.98 9.47
CA LYS A 85 13.77 20.52 9.85
C LYS A 85 13.60 20.60 11.36
N ARG A 86 12.47 21.16 11.81
CA ARG A 86 12.16 21.30 13.24
C ARG A 86 11.92 19.96 13.95
N LYS A 87 11.41 18.96 13.23
CA LYS A 87 11.12 17.62 13.74
C LYS A 87 11.62 16.57 12.77
N LEU A 88 12.19 15.50 13.31
CA LEU A 88 12.49 14.29 12.58
C LEU A 88 11.79 13.11 13.25
N PHE A 89 11.18 12.26 12.43
CA PHE A 89 10.37 11.13 12.86
C PHE A 89 11.14 9.83 12.68
N SER A 90 10.88 8.90 13.58
CA SER A 90 11.34 7.52 13.51
C SER A 90 10.71 6.81 12.30
N ARG A 91 11.53 6.22 11.43
CA ARG A 91 11.06 5.41 10.30
C ARG A 91 10.34 4.17 10.79
N SER A 92 10.93 3.46 11.75
CA SER A 92 10.33 2.27 12.36
C SER A 92 9.01 2.61 13.05
N GLY A 93 8.93 3.75 13.73
CA GLY A 93 7.72 4.27 14.37
C GLY A 93 6.62 4.62 13.35
N PHE A 94 6.97 5.20 12.20
CA PHE A 94 6.01 5.43 11.12
C PHE A 94 5.49 4.11 10.54
N GLN A 95 6.36 3.12 10.33
CA GLN A 95 5.98 1.79 9.86
C GLN A 95 5.03 1.09 10.83
N GLN A 96 5.33 1.11 12.13
CA GLN A 96 4.44 0.58 13.17
C GLN A 96 3.10 1.29 13.20
N PHE A 97 3.10 2.62 13.09
CA PHE A 97 1.88 3.41 12.99
C PHE A 97 1.01 2.94 11.82
N LEU A 98 1.59 2.69 10.64
CA LEU A 98 0.82 2.17 9.51
C LEU A 98 0.27 0.78 9.79
N PHE A 99 1.03 -0.15 10.35
CA PHE A 99 0.52 -1.49 10.65
C PHE A 99 -0.65 -1.47 11.63
N ASN A 100 -0.60 -0.58 12.63
CA ASN A 100 -1.62 -0.50 13.67
C ASN A 100 -2.88 0.24 13.21
N GLU A 101 -2.72 1.33 12.44
CA GLU A 101 -3.83 2.24 12.11
C GLU A 101 -4.43 2.00 10.72
N SER A 102 -3.80 1.15 9.90
CA SER A 102 -4.28 0.86 8.56
C SER A 102 -4.91 -0.53 8.44
N VAL A 103 -5.93 -0.61 7.58
CA VAL A 103 -6.66 -1.86 7.32
C VAL A 103 -6.78 -2.05 5.82
N LEU A 104 -6.52 -3.26 5.35
CA LEU A 104 -6.75 -3.66 3.98
C LEU A 104 -8.20 -4.11 3.82
N LEU A 105 -8.94 -3.41 2.96
CA LEU A 105 -10.33 -3.70 2.63
C LEU A 105 -10.39 -4.46 1.31
N ILE A 106 -10.93 -5.67 1.35
CA ILE A 106 -11.10 -6.53 0.19
C ILE A 106 -12.60 -6.73 -0.05
N ASP A 107 -13.10 -6.08 -1.10
CA ASP A 107 -14.50 -6.22 -1.54
C ASP A 107 -14.70 -7.52 -2.34
N ARG A 108 -13.66 -7.96 -3.07
CA ARG A 108 -13.68 -9.14 -3.95
C ARG A 108 -12.31 -9.79 -4.00
N GLU A 109 -12.28 -11.11 -3.98
CA GLU A 109 -11.05 -11.87 -4.16
C GLU A 109 -10.69 -11.94 -5.63
N ARG A 110 -9.40 -11.74 -5.94
CA ARG A 110 -8.87 -11.77 -7.31
C ARG A 110 -8.39 -13.18 -7.61
N TYR A 111 -8.86 -13.74 -8.72
CA TYR A 111 -8.49 -15.06 -9.21
C TYR A 111 -7.61 -14.92 -10.43
N TYR A 112 -6.53 -15.68 -10.51
CA TYR A 112 -5.57 -15.61 -11.60
C TYR A 112 -5.42 -16.98 -12.29
N VAL A 113 -5.22 -16.96 -13.61
CA VAL A 113 -5.04 -18.19 -14.40
C VAL A 113 -3.79 -18.97 -13.98
N ASN A 114 -2.74 -18.27 -13.53
CA ASN A 114 -1.48 -18.89 -13.09
C ASN A 114 -1.59 -19.63 -11.74
N GLU A 115 -2.71 -19.47 -11.02
CA GLU A 115 -2.99 -20.21 -9.79
C GLU A 115 -3.52 -21.62 -10.07
N LEU A 116 -3.89 -21.89 -11.33
CA LEU A 116 -4.26 -23.22 -11.78
C LEU A 116 -3.02 -24.08 -12.11
N SER A 117 -3.19 -25.39 -11.98
CA SER A 117 -2.23 -26.39 -12.43
C SER A 117 -1.93 -26.25 -13.92
N LEU A 118 -0.79 -26.79 -14.36
CA LEU A 118 -0.42 -26.78 -15.78
C LEU A 118 -1.47 -27.51 -16.64
N ALA A 119 -1.95 -28.67 -16.17
CA ALA A 119 -2.99 -29.44 -16.85
C ALA A 119 -4.29 -28.64 -17.03
N ALA A 120 -4.77 -27.98 -15.96
CA ALA A 120 -5.96 -27.15 -16.03
C ALA A 120 -5.80 -25.95 -16.99
N ARG A 121 -4.60 -25.36 -17.05
CA ARG A 121 -4.27 -24.30 -18.01
C ARG A 121 -4.24 -24.78 -19.45
N GLU A 122 -3.72 -25.98 -19.70
CA GLU A 122 -3.71 -26.59 -21.04
C GLU A 122 -5.13 -26.84 -21.53
N LYS A 123 -6.00 -27.43 -20.69
CA LYS A 123 -7.40 -27.65 -21.04
C LYS A 123 -8.16 -26.34 -21.24
N LEU A 124 -7.90 -25.31 -20.44
CA LEU A 124 -8.45 -23.96 -20.68
C LEU A 124 -8.00 -23.38 -22.04
N ASN A 125 -6.75 -23.62 -22.42
CA ASN A 125 -6.23 -23.17 -23.71
C ASN A 125 -6.91 -23.90 -24.88
N GLU A 126 -7.18 -25.20 -24.74
CA GLU A 126 -7.97 -25.96 -25.72
C GLU A 126 -9.40 -25.42 -25.84
N ILE A 127 -10.07 -25.15 -24.71
CA ILE A 127 -11.41 -24.54 -24.67
C ILE A 127 -11.39 -23.18 -25.38
N ALA A 128 -10.38 -22.36 -25.11
CA ALA A 128 -10.22 -21.05 -25.73
C ALA A 128 -10.06 -21.16 -27.27
N LYS A 129 -9.22 -22.10 -27.75
CA LYS A 129 -8.99 -22.35 -29.19
C LYS A 129 -10.22 -22.91 -29.90
N ASN A 130 -10.98 -23.77 -29.24
CA ASN A 130 -12.18 -24.42 -29.80
C ASN A 130 -13.44 -23.54 -29.73
N SER A 131 -13.35 -22.37 -29.09
CA SER A 131 -14.45 -21.41 -29.05
C SER A 131 -14.72 -20.82 -30.44
N LYS A 132 -15.99 -20.69 -30.81
CA LYS A 132 -16.41 -20.14 -32.13
C LYS A 132 -15.84 -18.75 -32.42
N ASN A 133 -15.51 -17.97 -31.38
CA ASN A 133 -15.04 -16.60 -31.49
C ASN A 133 -13.53 -16.43 -31.21
N LYS A 134 -12.75 -17.53 -31.09
CA LYS A 134 -11.32 -17.49 -30.69
C LYS A 134 -11.07 -16.55 -29.51
N THR A 135 -11.54 -16.93 -28.34
CA THR A 135 -11.34 -16.16 -27.11
C THR A 135 -9.92 -16.34 -26.56
N THR A 136 -9.49 -15.40 -25.72
CA THR A 136 -8.26 -15.53 -24.94
C THR A 136 -8.43 -16.57 -23.82
N ILE A 137 -7.31 -17.10 -23.29
CA ILE A 137 -7.33 -18.00 -22.12
C ILE A 137 -7.98 -17.34 -20.90
N SER A 138 -7.80 -16.02 -20.76
CA SER A 138 -8.37 -15.19 -19.69
C SER A 138 -9.90 -15.15 -19.75
N GLU A 139 -10.45 -14.92 -20.95
CA GLU A 139 -11.90 -14.88 -21.17
C GLU A 139 -12.54 -16.26 -21.01
N ALA A 140 -11.83 -17.31 -21.45
CA ALA A 140 -12.26 -18.69 -21.21
C ALA A 140 -12.29 -18.99 -19.72
N PHE A 141 -11.24 -18.62 -18.98
CA PHE A 141 -11.16 -18.78 -17.53
C PHE A 141 -12.29 -18.04 -16.81
N GLU A 142 -12.51 -16.76 -17.12
CA GLU A 142 -13.61 -15.96 -16.55
C GLU A 142 -14.96 -16.62 -16.81
N THR A 143 -15.21 -17.10 -18.03
CA THR A 143 -16.46 -17.76 -18.40
C THR A 143 -16.70 -19.04 -17.59
N VAL A 144 -15.70 -19.91 -17.51
CA VAL A 144 -15.78 -21.17 -16.76
C VAL A 144 -15.94 -20.89 -15.26
N ALA A 145 -15.18 -19.94 -14.71
CA ALA A 145 -15.26 -19.53 -13.31
C ALA A 145 -16.64 -18.96 -12.96
N VAL A 146 -17.22 -18.09 -13.78
CA VAL A 146 -18.58 -17.55 -13.60
C VAL A 146 -19.62 -18.67 -13.60
N GLN A 147 -19.54 -19.59 -14.57
CA GLN A 147 -20.50 -20.70 -14.66
C GLN A 147 -20.40 -21.61 -13.44
N GLN A 148 -19.19 -21.93 -13.00
CA GLN A 148 -18.99 -22.78 -11.85
C GLN A 148 -19.41 -22.10 -10.53
N ALA A 149 -19.13 -20.81 -10.39
CA ALA A 149 -19.58 -20.02 -9.26
C ALA A 149 -21.12 -20.00 -9.17
N LYS A 150 -21.82 -19.82 -10.29
CA LYS A 150 -23.29 -19.85 -10.36
C LYS A 150 -23.90 -21.22 -10.03
N LYS A 151 -23.19 -22.31 -10.31
CA LYS A 151 -23.62 -23.67 -9.93
C LYS A 151 -23.40 -23.95 -8.44
N THR A 152 -22.32 -23.42 -7.88
CA THR A 152 -21.85 -23.77 -6.52
C THR A 152 -22.46 -22.87 -5.45
N TYR A 153 -22.73 -21.60 -5.76
CA TYR A 153 -23.15 -20.59 -4.79
C TYR A 153 -24.52 -20.00 -5.15
N SER A 154 -25.28 -19.63 -4.11
CA SER A 154 -26.56 -18.93 -4.29
C SER A 154 -26.35 -17.51 -4.82
N LYS A 155 -27.37 -16.97 -5.49
CA LYS A 155 -27.33 -15.58 -6.00
C LYS A 155 -27.04 -14.54 -4.91
N SER A 156 -27.59 -14.74 -3.71
CA SER A 156 -27.36 -13.83 -2.57
C SER A 156 -25.90 -13.75 -2.14
N VAL A 157 -25.17 -14.87 -2.21
CA VAL A 157 -23.73 -14.92 -1.88
C VAL A 157 -22.92 -14.24 -2.98
N LEU A 158 -23.24 -14.50 -4.26
CA LEU A 158 -22.58 -13.87 -5.40
C LEU A 158 -22.78 -12.35 -5.47
N GLU A 159 -23.90 -11.85 -4.94
CA GLU A 159 -24.25 -10.43 -4.88
C GLU A 159 -23.89 -9.76 -3.55
N SER A 160 -23.28 -10.51 -2.62
CA SER A 160 -22.86 -9.96 -1.33
C SER A 160 -21.93 -8.75 -1.52
N LYS A 161 -22.10 -7.78 -0.62
CA LYS A 161 -21.26 -6.58 -0.52
C LYS A 161 -20.37 -6.61 0.73
N ASP A 162 -20.19 -7.80 1.32
CA ASP A 162 -19.37 -7.95 2.50
C ASP A 162 -17.91 -7.60 2.19
N VAL A 163 -17.35 -6.69 2.98
CA VAL A 163 -15.97 -6.24 2.82
C VAL A 163 -15.14 -6.93 3.88
N LYS A 164 -14.21 -7.78 3.44
CA LYS A 164 -13.23 -8.41 4.34
C LYS A 164 -12.22 -7.36 4.78
N LYS A 165 -11.95 -7.32 6.08
CA LYS A 165 -10.91 -6.48 6.70
C LYS A 165 -9.74 -7.36 7.08
N ILE A 166 -8.56 -7.02 6.57
CA ILE A 166 -7.32 -7.75 6.84
C ILE A 166 -6.29 -6.75 7.35
N GLU A 167 -5.51 -7.16 8.34
CA GLU A 167 -4.38 -6.37 8.84
C GLU A 167 -3.26 -6.31 7.79
N ILE A 168 -2.52 -5.20 7.78
CA ILE A 168 -1.39 -5.05 6.87
C ILE A 168 -0.17 -5.70 7.52
N SER A 169 0.27 -6.84 7.00
CA SER A 169 1.44 -7.55 7.50
C SER A 169 2.78 -7.05 6.93
N ASN A 170 2.75 -6.47 5.72
CA ASN A 170 3.95 -6.03 5.00
C ASN A 170 3.85 -4.55 4.63
N PHE A 171 4.93 -3.80 4.84
CA PHE A 171 4.97 -2.37 4.56
C PHE A 171 4.84 -2.13 3.04
N PRO A 172 3.81 -1.41 2.58
CA PRO A 172 3.60 -1.21 1.16
C PRO A 172 4.75 -0.44 0.52
N THR A 173 5.18 -0.86 -0.68
CA THR A 173 6.29 -0.18 -1.38
C THR A 173 5.93 1.28 -1.67
N LYS A 174 4.72 1.50 -2.18
CA LYS A 174 4.19 2.82 -2.54
C LYS A 174 2.67 2.78 -2.49
N LEU A 175 2.08 3.88 -2.03
CA LEU A 175 0.64 4.05 -1.93
C LEU A 175 0.20 5.14 -2.90
N TYR A 176 -0.89 4.89 -3.60
CA TYR A 176 -1.49 5.85 -4.53
C TYR A 176 -2.87 6.25 -4.06
N SER A 177 -3.18 7.53 -4.21
CA SER A 177 -4.50 8.10 -4.07
C SER A 177 -5.27 8.02 -5.39
N VAL A 178 -6.56 8.33 -5.34
CA VAL A 178 -7.36 8.50 -6.56
C VAL A 178 -6.86 9.68 -7.40
N LYS A 179 -6.28 10.72 -6.76
CA LYS A 179 -5.72 11.86 -7.47
C LYS A 179 -4.51 11.43 -8.31
N ASP A 180 -3.63 10.61 -7.76
CA ASP A 180 -2.44 10.12 -8.49
C ASP A 180 -2.83 9.32 -9.73
N LEU A 181 -3.90 8.53 -9.65
CA LEU A 181 -4.45 7.79 -10.81
C LEU A 181 -5.04 8.72 -11.90
N LEU A 182 -5.55 9.90 -11.50
CA LEU A 182 -6.05 10.90 -12.45
C LEU A 182 -4.90 11.68 -13.10
N ASP A 183 -3.93 12.10 -12.30
CA ASP A 183 -2.76 12.84 -12.75
C ASP A 183 -1.90 11.96 -13.69
N GLY A 184 -1.84 10.66 -13.38
CA GLY A 184 -1.16 9.63 -14.15
C GLY A 184 0.04 9.07 -13.39
N ILE A 185 0.20 7.75 -13.45
CA ILE A 185 1.31 7.03 -12.83
C ILE A 185 2.13 6.39 -13.96
N GLU A 186 3.25 7.02 -14.30
CA GLU A 186 4.12 6.60 -15.41
C GLU A 186 4.66 5.18 -15.22
N GLU A 187 5.13 4.84 -14.02
CA GLU A 187 5.66 3.52 -13.66
C GLU A 187 4.66 2.37 -13.88
N LEU A 188 3.35 2.67 -13.92
CA LEU A 188 2.28 1.70 -14.11
C LEU A 188 1.60 1.84 -15.47
N ASN A 189 2.00 2.83 -16.27
CA ASN A 189 1.30 3.24 -17.49
C ASN A 189 -0.23 3.40 -17.28
N MET A 190 -0.62 4.00 -16.15
CA MET A 190 -2.02 4.18 -15.77
C MET A 190 -2.36 5.66 -15.70
N LYS A 191 -3.30 6.11 -16.53
CA LYS A 191 -3.87 7.46 -16.46
C LYS A 191 -5.36 7.42 -16.77
N PHE A 192 -6.14 8.06 -15.92
CA PHE A 192 -7.60 8.10 -16.06
C PHE A 192 -8.08 9.54 -16.22
N GLN A 193 -8.98 9.77 -17.17
CA GLN A 193 -9.53 11.11 -17.39
C GLN A 193 -10.54 11.53 -16.32
N TYR A 194 -11.30 10.57 -15.77
CA TYR A 194 -12.40 10.87 -14.85
C TYR A 194 -12.39 9.96 -13.62
N LYS A 195 -12.75 10.55 -12.48
CA LYS A 195 -12.85 9.86 -11.19
C LYS A 195 -13.78 8.63 -11.24
N VAL A 196 -14.88 8.72 -11.99
CA VAL A 196 -15.83 7.62 -12.17
C VAL A 196 -15.17 6.43 -12.89
N VAL A 197 -14.29 6.68 -13.86
CA VAL A 197 -13.58 5.63 -14.60
C VAL A 197 -12.57 4.94 -13.68
N VAL A 198 -11.87 5.70 -12.82
CA VAL A 198 -10.99 5.13 -11.78
C VAL A 198 -11.75 4.15 -10.89
N TYR A 199 -12.88 4.57 -10.32
CA TYR A 199 -13.66 3.68 -9.44
C TYR A 199 -14.22 2.46 -10.17
N ARG A 200 -14.70 2.62 -11.42
CA ARG A 200 -15.15 1.50 -12.25
C ARG A 200 -14.00 0.52 -12.50
N TYR A 201 -12.81 1.01 -12.83
CA TYR A 201 -11.62 0.19 -13.04
C TYR A 201 -11.23 -0.57 -11.77
N LEU A 202 -11.05 0.12 -10.65
CA LEU A 202 -10.66 -0.49 -9.38
C LEU A 202 -11.66 -1.56 -8.93
N LYS A 203 -12.96 -1.29 -9.09
CA LYS A 203 -14.03 -2.25 -8.79
C LYS A 203 -14.02 -3.43 -9.75
N LYS A 204 -13.84 -3.19 -11.06
CA LYS A 204 -13.77 -4.23 -12.10
C LYS A 204 -12.58 -5.15 -11.88
N GLN A 205 -11.46 -4.62 -11.40
CA GLN A 205 -10.24 -5.38 -11.12
C GLN A 205 -10.18 -5.96 -9.70
N GLY A 206 -11.15 -5.62 -8.83
CA GLY A 206 -11.17 -6.06 -7.44
C GLY A 206 -9.95 -5.59 -6.64
N ILE A 207 -9.46 -4.38 -6.91
CA ILE A 207 -8.25 -3.85 -6.27
C ILE A 207 -8.56 -3.55 -4.79
N PRO A 208 -7.81 -4.15 -3.84
CA PRO A 208 -7.94 -3.85 -2.42
C PRO A 208 -7.68 -2.38 -2.09
N LYS A 209 -8.30 -1.90 -1.02
CA LYS A 209 -8.14 -0.51 -0.53
C LYS A 209 -7.42 -0.54 0.80
N VAL A 210 -6.33 0.19 0.92
CA VAL A 210 -5.74 0.52 2.22
C VAL A 210 -6.51 1.70 2.80
N LYS A 211 -7.16 1.49 3.95
CA LYS A 211 -7.83 2.55 4.69
C LYS A 211 -6.98 2.93 5.89
N LEU A 212 -6.60 4.20 5.98
CA LEU A 212 -5.88 4.80 7.11
C LEU A 212 -6.67 6.03 7.56
N HIS A 213 -7.37 5.94 8.69
CA HIS A 213 -8.36 6.95 9.11
C HIS A 213 -9.35 7.31 7.98
N SER A 214 -9.30 8.55 7.49
CA SER A 214 -10.11 9.05 6.37
C SER A 214 -9.45 8.88 5.00
N LEU A 215 -8.18 8.47 4.95
CA LEU A 215 -7.45 8.23 3.70
C LEU A 215 -7.80 6.85 3.15
N VAL A 216 -8.01 6.82 1.83
CA VAL A 216 -8.11 5.58 1.05
C VAL A 216 -6.99 5.58 0.02
N ARG A 217 -6.18 4.53 0.03
CA ARG A 217 -5.00 4.35 -0.82
C ARG A 217 -5.00 2.98 -1.48
N TYR A 218 -4.20 2.86 -2.53
CA TYR A 218 -4.02 1.64 -3.33
C TYR A 218 -2.54 1.30 -3.37
N ARG A 219 -2.19 0.05 -3.07
CA ARG A 219 -0.79 -0.39 -3.09
C ARG A 219 -0.31 -0.57 -4.52
N GLN A 220 0.94 -0.21 -4.78
CA GLN A 220 1.58 -0.42 -6.06
C GLN A 220 1.54 -1.90 -6.49
N GLU A 221 1.88 -2.83 -5.58
CA GLU A 221 1.83 -4.26 -5.85
C GLU A 221 0.45 -4.75 -6.33
N ASP A 222 -0.66 -4.22 -5.78
CA ASP A 222 -2.00 -4.64 -6.20
C ASP A 222 -2.34 -4.11 -7.60
N LEU A 223 -1.91 -2.91 -7.94
CA LEU A 223 -2.09 -2.29 -9.26
C LEU A 223 -1.21 -2.94 -10.33
N ARG A 224 0.03 -3.36 -10.00
CA ARG A 224 0.93 -4.07 -10.92
C ARG A 224 0.43 -5.48 -11.24
N LYS A 225 -0.12 -6.19 -10.25
CA LYS A 225 -0.68 -7.54 -10.41
C LYS A 225 -1.88 -7.61 -11.37
N VAL A 226 -2.25 -6.53 -12.06
CA VAL A 226 -3.32 -6.53 -13.08
C VAL A 226 -2.85 -7.15 -14.40
N ALA A 227 -1.55 -7.47 -14.54
CA ALA A 227 -0.97 -7.92 -15.81
C ALA A 227 -1.47 -9.27 -16.35
N ASP A 228 -2.10 -10.16 -15.57
CA ASP A 228 -2.62 -11.42 -16.13
C ASP A 228 -3.98 -11.81 -15.54
N CYS A 229 -5.04 -11.63 -16.33
CA CYS A 229 -6.29 -12.41 -16.20
C CYS A 229 -6.98 -12.38 -14.83
N SER A 230 -7.05 -11.23 -14.13
CA SER A 230 -7.70 -11.18 -12.81
C SER A 230 -9.22 -11.08 -12.91
N PHE A 231 -9.93 -12.10 -12.43
CA PHE A 231 -11.39 -12.12 -12.36
C PHE A 231 -11.84 -11.98 -10.89
N PRO A 232 -12.43 -10.86 -10.45
CA PRO A 232 -12.76 -10.68 -9.04
C PRO A 232 -14.17 -11.13 -8.66
N LEU A 233 -14.28 -12.01 -7.66
CA LEU A 233 -15.55 -12.49 -7.11
C LEU A 233 -15.64 -12.31 -5.59
N ALA A 234 -16.87 -12.12 -5.09
CA ALA A 234 -17.18 -12.07 -3.66
C ALA A 234 -17.41 -13.48 -3.06
N ILE A 235 -16.60 -14.46 -3.46
CA ILE A 235 -16.68 -15.84 -2.96
C ILE A 235 -15.29 -16.33 -2.57
N GLU A 236 -15.26 -17.38 -1.75
CA GLU A 236 -14.04 -17.99 -1.23
C GLU A 236 -13.17 -18.61 -2.32
N LYS A 237 -11.95 -18.11 -2.42
CA LYS A 237 -11.00 -18.45 -3.48
C LYS A 237 -10.59 -19.89 -3.52
N GLU A 238 -10.19 -20.46 -2.39
CA GLU A 238 -9.70 -21.84 -2.32
C GLU A 238 -10.74 -22.84 -2.81
N LYS A 239 -12.01 -22.63 -2.42
CA LYS A 239 -13.11 -23.50 -2.78
C LYS A 239 -13.45 -23.43 -4.27
N LEU A 240 -13.46 -22.23 -4.87
CA LEU A 240 -13.71 -22.10 -6.31
C LEU A 240 -12.53 -22.62 -7.13
N LEU A 241 -11.27 -22.31 -6.76
CA LEU A 241 -10.10 -22.82 -7.46
C LEU A 241 -10.05 -24.36 -7.43
N SER A 242 -10.28 -24.98 -6.26
CA SER A 242 -10.35 -26.44 -6.14
C SER A 242 -11.45 -27.04 -7.02
N SER A 243 -12.60 -26.37 -7.09
CA SER A 243 -13.69 -26.80 -7.97
C SER A 243 -13.34 -26.65 -9.45
N LEU A 244 -12.56 -25.64 -9.83
CA LEU A 244 -12.12 -25.41 -11.20
C LEU A 244 -11.08 -26.45 -11.61
N GLU A 245 -10.13 -26.77 -10.73
CA GLU A 245 -9.16 -27.86 -10.93
C GLU A 245 -9.88 -29.18 -11.25
N ASN A 246 -10.88 -29.56 -10.48
CA ASN A 246 -11.60 -30.82 -10.69
C ASN A 246 -12.34 -30.91 -12.04
N ILE A 247 -12.73 -29.78 -12.62
CA ILE A 247 -13.42 -29.74 -13.93
C ILE A 247 -12.40 -29.64 -15.08
N LEU A 248 -11.27 -29.01 -14.80
CA LEU A 248 -10.23 -28.71 -15.78
C LEU A 248 -9.07 -29.74 -15.81
N GLN A 249 -9.03 -30.67 -14.86
CA GLN A 249 -8.29 -31.94 -14.97
C GLN A 249 -9.09 -32.96 -15.79
#